data_AF-A0A7X7PZV4-F1
#
_entry.id   AF-A0A7X7PZV4-F1
#
_cell.length_a   1.000
_cell.length_b   1.000
_cell.length_c   1.000
_cell.angle_alpha   90.00
_cell.angle_beta   90.00
_cell.angle_gamma   90.00
#
_symmetry.space_group_name_H-M   'P 1'
#
loop_
_entity.id
_entity.type
_entity.pdbx_description
1 polymer ?
#
loop_
_entity_poly.entity_id
_entity_poly.type
_entity_poly.pdbx_seq_one_letter_code
_entity_poly.pdbx_strand_id
1 'polypeptide(L)' 'NKRKLINADLNGAYQIIRKVFPETFAEGIEGVGLHPVRVNIA' A
#
# COMPACT_ATOMS: atom_id res chain seq x y z
N ASN A 1 -5.97 26.00 -8.13
CA ASN A 1 -6.24 24.60 -7.75
C ASN A 1 -5.07 23.74 -8.24
N LYS A 2 -4.19 23.25 -7.37
CA LYS A 2 -3.01 22.48 -7.80
C LYS A 2 -3.52 21.16 -8.39
N ARG A 3 -3.28 20.92 -9.69
CA ARG A 3 -3.61 19.65 -10.39
C ARG A 3 -2.78 18.51 -9.81
N LYS A 4 -3.10 18.09 -8.58
CA LYS A 4 -2.47 16.94 -7.93
C LYS A 4 -2.95 15.70 -8.67
N LEU A 5 -2.01 14.92 -9.17
CA LEU A 5 -2.30 13.57 -9.66
C LEU A 5 -2.83 12.77 -8.46
N ILE A 6 -4.13 12.44 -8.48
CA ILE A 6 -4.76 11.60 -7.46
C ILE A 6 -4.64 10.17 -7.98
N ASN A 7 -3.85 9.35 -7.30
CA ASN A 7 -3.78 7.92 -7.58
C ASN A 7 -4.84 7.21 -6.70
N ALA A 8 -5.98 6.88 -7.31
CA ALA A 8 -7.14 6.33 -6.60
C ALA A 8 -6.82 5.01 -5.88
N ASP A 9 -6.08 4.12 -6.55
CA ASP A 9 -5.72 2.81 -5.99
C ASP A 9 -4.77 2.95 -4.80
N LEU A 10 -3.77 3.82 -4.91
CA LEU A 10 -2.83 4.09 -3.82
C LEU A 10 -3.56 4.67 -2.60
N ASN A 11 -4.50 5.59 -2.82
CA ASN A 11 -5.31 6.16 -1.74
C ASN A 11 -6.24 5.11 -1.10
N GLY A 12 -6.84 4.24 -1.91
CA GLY A 12 -7.67 3.14 -1.40
C GLY A 12 -6.87 2.17 -0.54
N ALA A 13 -5.73 1.69 -1.05
CA ALA A 13 -4.83 0.80 -0.31
C ALA A 13 -4.36 1.43 1.00
N TYR A 14 -3.94 2.70 0.97
CA TYR A 14 -3.52 3.44 2.15
C TYR A 14 -4.61 3.51 3.23
N GLN A 15 -5.86 3.79 2.84
CA GLN A 15 -6.98 3.87 3.78
C GLN A 15 -7.37 2.51 4.36
N ILE A 16 -7.21 1.42 3.59
CA ILE A 16 -7.40 0.06 4.09
C ILE A 16 -6.34 -0.26 5.14
N ILE A 17 -5.06 -0.01 4.86
CA ILE A 17 -3.95 -0.29 5.79
C ILE A 17 -4.18 0.48 7.10
N ARG A 18 -4.51 1.77 7.02
CA ARG A 18 -4.80 2.60 8.21
C ARG A 18 -5.97 2.10 9.05
N LYS A 19 -6.99 1.49 8.41
CA LYS A 19 -8.19 1.01 9.11
C LYS A 19 -7.96 -0.36 9.75
N VAL A 20 -7.31 -1.27 9.01
CA VAL A 20 -7.16 -2.67 9.43
C VAL A 20 -5.94 -2.86 10.32
N PHE A 21 -4.87 -2.09 10.07
CA PHE A 21 -3.59 -2.19 10.77
C PHE A 21 -3.14 -0.79 11.24
N PRO A 22 -3.83 -0.17 12.21
CA PRO A 22 -3.61 1.23 12.58
C PRO A 22 -2.17 1.53 13.04
N GLU A 23 -1.55 0.58 13.73
CA GLU A 23 -0.19 0.76 14.30
C GLU A 23 0.95 0.51 13.30
N THR A 24 0.65 0.07 12.06
CA THR A 24 1.71 -0.22 11.08
C THR A 24 2.57 0.97 10.69
N PHE A 25 2.09 2.20 10.90
CA PHE A 25 2.87 3.41 10.66
C PHE A 25 3.64 3.90 11.90
N ALA A 26 3.30 3.42 13.09
CA ALA A 26 3.96 3.77 14.35
C ALA A 26 5.02 2.72 14.73
N GLU A 27 4.66 1.44 14.64
CA GLU A 27 5.46 0.29 15.07
C GLU A 27 6.06 -0.48 13.88
N GLY A 28 5.57 -0.24 12.67
CA GLY A 28 6.02 -0.92 11.46
C GLY A 28 5.24 -2.20 11.15
N ILE A 29 5.69 -2.93 10.13
CA ILE A 29 5.17 -4.26 9.77
C ILE A 29 6.26 -5.29 10.09
N GLU A 30 5.98 -6.24 10.98
CA GLU A 30 6.94 -7.27 11.39
C GLU A 30 7.27 -8.26 10.25
N GLY A 31 6.30 -8.54 9.38
CA GLY A 31 6.48 -9.41 8.22
C GLY A 31 5.27 -9.42 7.29
N VAL A 32 5.48 -9.79 6.03
CA VAL A 32 4.41 -9.97 5.04
C VAL A 32 4.48 -11.36 4.41
N GLY A 33 3.33 -12.00 4.24
CA GLY A 33 3.25 -13.38 3.75
C GLY A 33 3.53 -13.55 2.26
N LEU A 34 3.42 -12.47 1.46
CA LEU A 34 3.61 -12.50 0.01
C LEU A 34 4.37 -11.25 -0.46
N HIS A 35 5.30 -11.46 -1.40
CA HIS A 35 6.00 -10.39 -2.13
C HIS A 35 5.86 -10.66 -3.63
N PRO A 36 4.75 -10.27 -4.27
CA PRO A 36 4.55 -10.51 -5.69
C PRO A 36 5.66 -9.86 -6.52
N VAL A 37 6.25 -10.64 -7.42
CA VAL A 37 7.24 -10.16 -8.39
C VAL A 37 6.69 -10.30 -9.80
N ARG A 38 7.09 -9.39 -10.70
CA ARG A 38 6.78 -9.53 -12.12
C ARG A 38 7.71 -10.58 -12.71
N VAL A 39 7.14 -11.64 -13.27
CA VAL A 39 7.87 -12.67 -14.02
C VAL A 39 7.58 -12.49 -15.50
N ASN A 40 8.61 -12.32 -16.32
CA ASN A 40 8.48 -12.33 -17.77
C ASN A 40 8.75 -13.76 -18.26
N ILE A 41 7.86 -14.29 -19.09
CA ILE A 41 8.00 -15.62 -19.70
C ILE A 41 8.59 -15.43 -21.10
N ALA A 42 9.56 -16.27 -21.47
CA ALA A 42 10.27 -16.23 -22.75
C ALA A 42 9.45 -16.85 -23.89
#